data_AF-A0A0A2JWY3-F1
#
_entry.id   AF-A0A0A2JWY3-F1
#
_cell.length_a   1.000
_cell.length_b   1.000
_cell.length_c   1.000
_cell.angle_alpha   90.00
_cell.angle_beta   90.00
_cell.angle_gamma   90.00
#
_symmetry.space_group_name_H-M   'P 1'
#
loop_
_entity.id
_entity.type
_entity.pdbx_description
1 polymer ?
#
loop_
_entity_poly.entity_id
_entity_poly.type
_entity_poly.pdbx_seq_one_letter_code
_entity_poly.pdbx_strand_id
1 'polypeptide(L)'
;MAVDLFLKNLRIKTVRAIVDHITETIPVPGEGLWEPLSLDYTKCLASLLRYRPHTEHLDEEDWETLISFCLASISFKENEESQLSIRSGHRFVPEDQDASDSRSTPLRVIAPVPFSRERHHGNINVIEEVVICIQLLTTSPNPLQTTAQSILHGLSEFVESSVGGNAHQLAFNSINAVVTKVMFDQSELVRSVLLGLLPVIRRLWATKLQILKEELLATLMLSMIVLVDTARKEPSESLAHDIEGLASTLHSEYVRRSEKEILQIDETTLYQNEACQNRPVYGPCLGTARSEHNWTVLWLIAELLKLSDGIRTRIKSGSTREGSSKRQRFSSEIQDVFRDSVSATGTRRICALQLIPFLESEIDIETKEPFFKQLVLNVSDSNGAVSSWTMIALTRYVNK
;
A
#
# COMPACT_ATOMS: atom_id res chain seq x y z
N MET A 1 -5.27 -32.65 -5.69
CA MET A 1 -4.55 -33.92 -5.98
C MET A 1 -5.22 -34.92 -6.94
N ALA A 2 -6.41 -34.68 -7.50
CA ALA A 2 -6.87 -35.37 -8.73
C ALA A 2 -7.05 -34.37 -9.88
N VAL A 3 -7.64 -33.22 -9.56
CA VAL A 3 -7.81 -32.08 -10.48
C VAL A 3 -6.48 -31.60 -11.07
N ASP A 4 -5.42 -31.51 -10.26
CA ASP A 4 -4.08 -31.06 -10.71
C ASP A 4 -3.47 -31.96 -11.79
N LEU A 5 -3.76 -33.26 -11.74
CA LEU A 5 -3.22 -34.25 -12.68
C LEU A 5 -3.94 -34.24 -14.03
N PHE A 6 -5.22 -33.86 -14.04
CA PHE A 6 -6.06 -33.85 -15.25
C PHE A 6 -6.40 -32.45 -15.74
N LEU A 7 -5.82 -31.42 -15.14
CA LEU A 7 -6.27 -30.04 -15.26
C LEU A 7 -6.38 -29.56 -16.72
N LYS A 8 -5.40 -29.88 -17.55
CA LYS A 8 -5.39 -29.53 -18.99
C LYS A 8 -6.34 -30.37 -19.86
N ASN A 9 -6.82 -31.49 -19.32
CA ASN A 9 -7.70 -32.42 -20.01
C ASN A 9 -9.17 -32.25 -19.58
N LEU A 10 -9.45 -31.42 -18.58
CA LEU A 10 -10.80 -31.10 -18.16
C LEU A 10 -11.48 -30.25 -19.24
N ARG A 11 -12.71 -30.64 -19.60
CA ARG A 11 -13.56 -29.83 -20.46
C ARG A 11 -14.24 -28.76 -19.62
N ILE A 12 -14.56 -27.61 -20.22
CA ILE A 12 -15.21 -26.49 -19.51
C ILE A 12 -16.50 -26.90 -18.79
N LYS A 13 -17.30 -27.81 -19.36
CA LYS A 13 -18.50 -28.36 -18.73
C LYS A 13 -18.21 -29.07 -17.41
N THR A 14 -17.08 -29.78 -17.32
CA THR A 14 -16.64 -30.45 -16.10
C THR A 14 -16.15 -29.45 -15.08
N VAL A 15 -15.44 -28.41 -15.52
CA VAL A 15 -14.99 -27.33 -14.64
C VAL A 15 -16.18 -26.63 -13.98
N ARG A 16 -17.19 -26.26 -14.77
CA ARG A 16 -18.43 -25.65 -14.26
C ARG A 16 -19.13 -26.55 -13.24
N ALA A 17 -19.35 -27.83 -13.59
CA ALA A 17 -19.96 -28.78 -12.65
C ALA A 17 -19.18 -28.93 -11.33
N ILE A 18 -17.84 -28.78 -11.35
CA ILE A 18 -17.03 -28.78 -10.11
C ILE A 18 -17.21 -27.47 -9.34
N VAL A 19 -17.24 -26.33 -10.03
CA VAL A 19 -17.50 -25.02 -9.42
C VAL A 19 -18.88 -25.02 -8.75
N ASP A 20 -19.93 -25.42 -9.46
CA ASP A 20 -21.30 -25.52 -8.96
C ASP A 20 -21.38 -26.45 -7.75
N HIS A 21 -20.76 -27.64 -7.83
CA HIS A 21 -20.72 -28.56 -6.70
C HIS A 21 -20.07 -27.93 -5.47
N ILE A 22 -18.98 -27.17 -5.64
CA ILE A 22 -18.31 -26.52 -4.52
C ILE A 22 -19.19 -25.40 -3.93
N THR A 23 -19.71 -24.50 -4.77
CA THR A 23 -20.52 -23.35 -4.33
C THR A 23 -21.85 -23.79 -3.71
N GLU A 24 -22.45 -24.89 -4.17
CA GLU A 24 -23.67 -25.47 -3.60
C GLU A 24 -23.42 -26.29 -2.32
N THR A 25 -22.25 -26.93 -2.18
CA THR A 25 -21.94 -27.77 -1.00
C THR A 25 -21.54 -26.93 0.22
N ILE A 26 -20.84 -25.80 0.00
CA ILE A 26 -20.40 -24.90 1.07
C ILE A 26 -20.88 -23.45 0.83
N PRO A 27 -22.20 -23.22 0.68
CA PRO A 27 -22.73 -21.95 0.17
C PRO A 27 -22.54 -20.77 1.14
N VAL A 28 -22.57 -21.07 2.44
CA VAL A 28 -22.49 -20.06 3.49
C VAL A 28 -21.26 -20.32 4.36
N PRO A 29 -20.34 -19.34 4.46
CA PRO A 29 -19.20 -19.44 5.36
C PRO A 29 -19.62 -19.69 6.81
N GLY A 30 -18.90 -20.59 7.50
CA GLY A 30 -19.14 -20.96 8.89
C GLY A 30 -20.34 -21.89 9.14
N GLU A 31 -21.14 -22.20 8.12
CA GLU A 31 -22.29 -23.10 8.26
C GLU A 31 -22.03 -24.47 7.64
N GLY A 32 -22.74 -25.49 8.14
CA GLY A 32 -22.78 -26.82 7.57
C GLY A 32 -21.40 -27.47 7.39
N LEU A 33 -21.04 -27.76 6.14
CA LEU A 33 -19.79 -28.44 5.78
C LEU A 33 -18.62 -27.47 5.54
N TRP A 34 -18.77 -26.19 5.88
CA TRP A 34 -17.72 -25.20 5.68
C TRP A 34 -16.43 -25.53 6.42
N GLU A 35 -16.49 -25.75 7.74
CA GLU A 35 -15.30 -26.02 8.55
C GLU A 35 -14.49 -27.24 8.06
N PRO A 36 -15.12 -28.40 7.75
CA PRO A 36 -14.35 -29.56 7.29
C PRO A 36 -13.87 -29.49 5.84
N LEU A 37 -14.55 -28.77 4.93
CA LEU A 37 -14.27 -28.86 3.48
C LEU A 37 -13.68 -27.58 2.87
N SER A 38 -13.84 -26.42 3.52
CA SER A 38 -13.50 -25.12 2.93
C SER A 38 -12.07 -25.04 2.41
N LEU A 39 -11.08 -25.55 3.16
CA LEU A 39 -9.68 -25.48 2.74
C LEU A 39 -9.41 -26.29 1.47
N ASP A 40 -9.89 -27.53 1.40
CA ASP A 40 -9.63 -28.40 0.25
C ASP A 40 -10.43 -27.94 -0.99
N TYR A 41 -11.64 -27.45 -0.79
CA TYR A 41 -12.47 -26.91 -1.85
C TYR A 41 -11.94 -25.57 -2.40
N THR A 42 -11.51 -24.65 -1.55
CA THR A 42 -10.91 -23.38 -2.01
C THR A 42 -9.59 -23.61 -2.73
N LYS A 43 -8.75 -24.55 -2.27
CA LYS A 43 -7.56 -25.00 -3.03
C LYS A 43 -7.90 -25.61 -4.38
N CYS A 44 -8.99 -26.38 -4.45
CA CYS A 44 -9.47 -26.96 -5.69
C CYS A 44 -9.87 -25.85 -6.68
N LEU A 45 -10.65 -24.86 -6.22
CA LEU A 45 -11.03 -23.69 -7.02
C LEU A 45 -9.80 -22.93 -7.50
N ALA A 46 -8.87 -22.58 -6.60
CA ALA A 46 -7.64 -21.88 -6.95
C ALA A 46 -6.85 -22.65 -8.01
N SER A 47 -6.76 -23.98 -7.89
CA SER A 47 -6.07 -24.82 -8.85
C SER A 47 -6.75 -24.82 -10.23
N LEU A 48 -8.08 -24.94 -10.29
CA LEU A 48 -8.85 -24.87 -11.53
C LEU A 48 -8.65 -23.53 -12.25
N LEU A 49 -8.69 -22.43 -11.50
CA LEU A 49 -8.56 -21.06 -12.01
C LEU A 49 -7.13 -20.70 -12.44
N ARG A 50 -6.10 -21.39 -11.94
CA ARG A 50 -4.70 -21.17 -12.37
C ARG A 50 -4.49 -21.49 -13.85
N TYR A 51 -5.32 -22.34 -14.43
CA TYR A 51 -5.27 -22.60 -15.87
C TYR A 51 -6.15 -21.63 -16.62
N ARG A 52 -5.49 -20.63 -17.22
CA ARG A 52 -6.10 -19.51 -17.92
C ARG A 52 -7.23 -19.87 -18.91
N PRO A 53 -7.15 -20.96 -19.69
CA PRO A 53 -8.28 -21.34 -20.54
C PRO A 53 -9.56 -21.64 -19.77
N HIS A 54 -9.51 -22.10 -18.52
CA HIS A 54 -10.71 -22.26 -17.73
C HIS A 54 -11.34 -20.92 -17.37
N THR A 55 -10.54 -19.95 -16.93
CA THR A 55 -11.04 -18.62 -16.52
C THR A 55 -11.58 -17.80 -17.68
N GLU A 56 -10.99 -17.96 -18.87
CA GLU A 56 -11.40 -17.26 -20.09
C GLU A 56 -12.68 -17.83 -20.73
N HIS A 57 -13.06 -19.08 -20.40
CA HIS A 57 -14.27 -19.74 -20.92
C HIS A 57 -15.40 -19.86 -19.88
N LEU A 58 -15.22 -19.29 -18.68
CA LEU A 58 -16.34 -19.03 -17.78
C LEU A 58 -17.26 -18.01 -18.47
N ASP A 59 -18.57 -18.25 -18.42
CA ASP A 59 -19.50 -17.20 -18.81
C ASP A 59 -19.63 -16.17 -17.69
N GLU A 60 -20.34 -15.08 -18.00
CA GLU A 60 -20.50 -13.95 -17.08
C GLU A 60 -21.22 -14.36 -15.79
N GLU A 61 -22.25 -15.22 -15.88
CA GLU A 61 -23.03 -15.69 -14.73
C GLU A 61 -22.22 -16.60 -13.81
N ASP A 62 -21.49 -17.59 -14.37
CA ASP A 62 -20.59 -18.46 -13.60
C ASP A 62 -19.50 -17.63 -12.89
N TRP A 63 -18.96 -16.64 -13.60
CA TRP A 63 -17.90 -15.77 -13.08
C TRP A 63 -18.40 -14.87 -11.94
N GLU A 64 -19.56 -14.21 -12.10
CA GLU A 64 -20.17 -13.36 -11.08
C GLU A 64 -20.56 -14.16 -9.84
N THR A 65 -21.08 -15.38 -10.02
CA THR A 65 -21.42 -16.31 -8.93
C THR A 65 -20.17 -16.66 -8.12
N LEU A 66 -19.08 -16.99 -8.82
CA LEU A 66 -17.83 -17.37 -8.18
C LEU A 66 -17.14 -16.21 -7.45
N ILE A 67 -17.19 -15.00 -8.01
CA ILE A 67 -16.73 -13.78 -7.31
C ILE A 67 -17.58 -13.54 -6.06
N SER A 68 -18.90 -13.62 -6.17
CA SER A 68 -19.82 -13.40 -5.05
C SER A 68 -19.57 -14.39 -3.92
N PHE A 69 -19.35 -15.66 -4.26
CA PHE A 69 -18.93 -16.70 -3.31
C PHE A 69 -17.61 -16.35 -2.61
N CYS A 70 -16.59 -15.91 -3.36
CA CYS A 70 -15.30 -15.54 -2.78
C CYS A 70 -15.41 -14.31 -1.85
N LEU A 71 -16.19 -13.29 -2.23
CA LEU A 71 -16.38 -12.09 -1.43
C LEU A 71 -17.14 -12.38 -0.12
N ALA A 72 -18.18 -13.22 -0.18
CA ALA A 72 -18.88 -13.66 1.03
C ALA A 72 -17.95 -14.40 2.00
N SER A 73 -17.00 -15.16 1.46
CA SER A 73 -16.04 -15.96 2.23
C SER A 73 -15.02 -15.12 3.02
N ILE A 74 -14.64 -13.95 2.52
CA ILE A 74 -13.72 -13.03 3.21
C ILE A 74 -14.45 -12.11 4.21
N SER A 75 -15.70 -11.73 3.96
CA SER A 75 -16.48 -10.85 4.86
C SER A 75 -17.00 -11.54 6.12
N PHE A 76 -17.25 -12.85 6.06
CA PHE A 76 -17.80 -13.62 7.19
C PHE A 76 -16.96 -13.53 8.49
N LYS A 77 -15.63 -13.46 8.39
CA LYS A 77 -14.75 -13.50 9.57
C LYS A 77 -14.68 -12.20 10.36
N GLU A 78 -15.01 -11.07 9.75
CA GLU A 78 -15.06 -9.79 10.48
C GLU A 78 -16.09 -9.84 11.62
N ASN A 79 -17.20 -10.56 11.42
CA ASN A 79 -18.26 -10.71 12.41
C ASN A 79 -17.88 -11.61 13.60
N GLU A 80 -17.04 -12.65 13.41
CA GLU A 80 -16.62 -13.52 14.51
C GLU A 80 -15.56 -12.86 15.40
N GLU A 81 -14.58 -12.17 14.83
CA GLU A 81 -13.52 -11.49 15.61
C GLU A 81 -14.03 -10.25 16.34
N SER A 82 -14.98 -9.51 15.75
CA SER A 82 -15.68 -8.41 16.42
C SER A 82 -16.40 -8.88 17.69
N GLN A 83 -16.94 -10.11 17.70
CA GLN A 83 -17.57 -10.69 18.88
C GLN A 83 -16.58 -11.24 19.90
N LEU A 84 -15.40 -11.72 19.47
CA LEU A 84 -14.36 -12.22 20.36
C LEU A 84 -13.54 -11.10 21.03
N SER A 85 -13.32 -9.98 20.34
CA SER A 85 -12.58 -8.82 20.89
C SER A 85 -13.32 -8.14 22.05
N ILE A 86 -14.65 -8.09 22.02
CA ILE A 86 -15.50 -7.55 23.10
C ILE A 86 -15.37 -8.39 24.38
N ARG A 87 -15.05 -9.69 24.27
CA ARG A 87 -14.92 -10.59 25.42
C ARG A 87 -13.51 -10.63 26.01
N SER A 88 -12.53 -10.04 25.34
CA SER A 88 -11.11 -9.99 25.75
C SER A 88 -10.71 -8.68 26.46
N GLY A 89 -11.66 -7.84 26.83
CA GLY A 89 -11.42 -6.64 27.65
C GLY A 89 -11.32 -6.97 29.14
N HIS A 90 -10.19 -6.60 29.76
CA HIS A 90 -9.85 -6.62 31.20
C HIS A 90 -9.24 -7.90 31.79
N ARG A 91 -7.90 -7.98 31.68
CA ARG A 91 -7.03 -8.17 32.86
C ARG A 91 -5.73 -7.38 32.64
N PHE A 92 -5.76 -6.11 33.02
CA PHE A 92 -4.55 -5.40 33.42
C PHE A 92 -4.12 -5.98 34.77
N VAL A 93 -2.95 -6.59 34.83
CA VAL A 93 -2.27 -6.94 36.08
C VAL A 93 -1.36 -5.76 36.41
N PRO A 94 -1.55 -5.05 37.54
CA PRO A 94 -0.55 -4.13 38.05
C PRO A 94 0.55 -4.94 38.76
N GLU A 95 1.80 -4.69 38.40
CA GLU A 95 2.96 -5.01 39.23
C GLU A 95 2.92 -4.15 40.49
N ASP A 96 3.02 -4.77 41.66
CA ASP A 96 3.54 -4.10 42.85
C ASP A 96 4.36 -5.09 43.68
N GLN A 97 5.54 -4.62 44.11
CA GLN A 97 6.50 -5.30 44.97
C GLN A 97 6.06 -5.19 46.44
N ASP A 98 5.99 -6.31 47.18
CA ASP A 98 6.88 -6.60 48.33
C ASP A 98 6.36 -7.72 49.27
N ALA A 99 7.33 -8.54 49.69
CA ALA A 99 7.52 -9.35 50.89
C ALA A 99 6.37 -10.07 51.68
N SER A 100 6.67 -11.36 51.94
CA SER A 100 6.45 -12.13 53.19
C SER A 100 5.33 -13.18 53.25
N ASP A 101 5.79 -14.45 53.26
CA ASP A 101 5.39 -15.62 54.05
C ASP A 101 3.89 -15.94 54.28
N SER A 102 3.40 -17.02 53.65
CA SER A 102 2.88 -18.23 54.34
C SER A 102 2.04 -19.14 53.44
N ARG A 103 2.43 -20.42 53.43
CA ARG A 103 1.68 -21.68 53.19
C ARG A 103 0.25 -21.60 52.62
N SER A 104 0.00 -22.28 51.48
CA SER A 104 -0.99 -23.39 51.33
C SER A 104 -1.06 -23.96 49.90
N THR A 105 -0.95 -25.30 49.82
CA THR A 105 -1.43 -26.30 48.81
C THR A 105 -1.59 -25.98 47.31
N PRO A 106 -1.11 -26.86 46.39
CA PRO A 106 -1.28 -26.69 44.95
C PRO A 106 -2.61 -27.27 44.44
N LEU A 107 -3.49 -26.42 43.88
CA LEU A 107 -4.58 -26.87 43.02
C LEU A 107 -4.04 -27.01 41.58
N ARG A 108 -4.20 -28.20 41.00
CA ARG A 108 -3.88 -28.49 39.59
C ARG A 108 -4.64 -27.52 38.67
N VAL A 109 -3.93 -26.57 38.08
CA VAL A 109 -4.41 -25.82 36.92
C VAL A 109 -4.20 -26.71 35.70
N ILE A 110 -5.32 -27.22 35.16
CA ILE A 110 -5.36 -27.87 33.86
C ILE A 110 -5.02 -26.78 32.82
N ALA A 111 -3.90 -26.92 32.13
CA ALA A 111 -3.55 -26.06 31.01
C ALA A 111 -4.60 -26.21 29.89
N PRO A 112 -5.07 -25.11 29.26
CA PRO A 112 -5.99 -25.21 28.14
C PRO A 112 -5.30 -25.87 26.94
N VAL A 113 -5.98 -26.84 26.36
CA VAL A 113 -5.56 -27.67 25.22
C VAL A 113 -5.37 -26.80 23.95
N PRO A 114 -4.46 -27.14 23.00
CA PRO A 114 -4.06 -26.27 21.88
C PRO A 114 -5.11 -25.93 20.80
N PHE A 115 -6.36 -26.36 20.94
CA PHE A 115 -7.39 -26.33 19.89
C PHE A 115 -7.65 -24.95 19.25
N SER A 116 -7.41 -23.84 19.97
CA SER A 116 -7.67 -22.49 19.44
C SER A 116 -6.66 -22.04 18.38
N ARG A 117 -5.39 -22.44 18.49
CA ARG A 117 -4.34 -22.03 17.54
C ARG A 117 -4.48 -22.71 16.18
N GLU A 118 -4.92 -23.97 16.18
CA GLU A 118 -5.10 -24.76 14.97
C GLU A 118 -6.29 -24.26 14.14
N ARG A 119 -7.38 -23.86 14.80
CA ARG A 119 -8.56 -23.27 14.15
C ARG A 119 -8.26 -21.90 13.52
N HIS A 120 -7.49 -21.04 14.20
CA HIS A 120 -7.05 -19.75 13.65
C HIS A 120 -6.12 -19.93 12.44
N HIS A 121 -5.22 -20.92 12.47
CA HIS A 121 -4.30 -21.15 11.36
C HIS A 121 -5.00 -21.73 10.12
N GLY A 122 -5.92 -22.69 10.30
CA GLY A 122 -6.75 -23.20 9.20
C GLY A 122 -7.58 -22.10 8.54
N ASN A 123 -8.10 -21.18 9.35
CA ASN A 123 -8.92 -20.05 8.91
C ASN A 123 -8.16 -19.03 8.06
N ILE A 124 -6.87 -18.78 8.33
CA ILE A 124 -6.02 -17.89 7.54
C ILE A 124 -5.71 -18.51 6.18
N ASN A 125 -5.42 -19.81 6.15
CA ASN A 125 -5.10 -20.53 4.92
C ASN A 125 -6.30 -20.56 3.95
N VAL A 126 -7.52 -20.73 4.47
CA VAL A 126 -8.75 -20.65 3.64
C VAL A 126 -8.88 -19.25 3.01
N ILE A 127 -8.66 -18.18 3.80
CA ILE A 127 -8.75 -16.80 3.29
C ILE A 127 -7.71 -16.57 2.20
N GLU A 128 -6.47 -17.00 2.41
CA GLU A 128 -5.41 -16.85 1.40
C GLU A 128 -5.81 -17.51 0.08
N GLU A 129 -6.34 -18.74 0.12
CA GLU A 129 -6.81 -19.46 -1.09
C GLU A 129 -8.02 -18.78 -1.75
N VAL A 130 -8.94 -18.21 -0.97
CA VAL A 130 -10.06 -17.42 -1.51
C VAL A 130 -9.57 -16.15 -2.20
N VAL A 131 -8.64 -15.41 -1.58
CA VAL A 131 -8.09 -14.20 -2.19
C VAL A 131 -7.27 -14.53 -3.45
N ILE A 132 -6.59 -15.69 -3.49
CA ILE A 132 -5.97 -16.20 -4.73
C ILE A 132 -7.03 -16.39 -5.82
N CYS A 133 -8.20 -16.94 -5.50
CA CYS A 133 -9.29 -17.09 -6.47
C CYS A 133 -9.73 -15.72 -7.02
N ILE A 134 -9.93 -14.73 -6.15
CA ILE A 134 -10.28 -13.35 -6.56
C ILE A 134 -9.20 -12.77 -7.48
N GLN A 135 -7.93 -12.94 -7.14
CA GLN A 135 -6.81 -12.46 -7.95
C GLN A 135 -6.80 -13.09 -9.36
N LEU A 136 -6.98 -14.41 -9.44
CA LEU A 136 -7.03 -15.13 -10.72
C LEU A 136 -8.21 -14.68 -11.58
N LEU A 137 -9.37 -14.44 -10.96
CA LEU A 137 -10.58 -13.98 -11.64
C LEU A 137 -10.47 -12.52 -12.12
N THR A 138 -9.86 -11.64 -11.32
CA THR A 138 -9.71 -10.21 -11.64
C THR A 138 -8.59 -9.92 -12.65
N THR A 139 -7.60 -10.80 -12.76
CA THR A 139 -6.54 -10.69 -13.78
C THR A 139 -6.95 -11.19 -15.18
N SER A 140 -8.03 -11.99 -15.27
CA SER A 140 -8.63 -12.45 -16.52
C SER A 140 -9.33 -11.31 -17.30
N PRO A 141 -9.44 -11.37 -18.65
CA PRO A 141 -10.16 -10.37 -19.46
C PRO A 141 -11.69 -10.55 -19.40
N ASN A 142 -12.26 -10.49 -18.20
CA ASN A 142 -13.70 -10.67 -17.96
C ASN A 142 -14.43 -9.31 -17.80
N PRO A 143 -15.75 -9.21 -18.04
CA PRO A 143 -16.49 -7.97 -17.92
C PRO A 143 -16.60 -7.53 -16.45
N LEU A 144 -15.68 -6.67 -16.00
CA LEU A 144 -15.63 -6.22 -14.60
C LEU A 144 -16.60 -5.07 -14.27
N GLN A 145 -17.29 -4.50 -15.25
CA GLN A 145 -17.99 -3.23 -15.08
C GLN A 145 -19.14 -3.30 -14.07
N THR A 146 -19.92 -4.39 -14.07
CA THR A 146 -21.06 -4.57 -13.15
C THR A 146 -20.60 -4.94 -11.73
N THR A 147 -19.51 -5.70 -11.60
CA THR A 147 -19.06 -6.29 -10.33
C THR A 147 -17.90 -5.53 -9.67
N ALA A 148 -17.28 -4.56 -10.35
CA ALA A 148 -16.14 -3.81 -9.83
C ALA A 148 -16.42 -3.16 -8.48
N GLN A 149 -17.61 -2.60 -8.28
CA GLN A 149 -18.02 -2.01 -7.02
C GLN A 149 -17.97 -3.02 -5.88
N SER A 150 -18.60 -4.19 -6.04
CA SER A 150 -18.61 -5.25 -5.04
C SER A 150 -17.22 -5.77 -4.73
N ILE A 151 -16.37 -5.95 -5.76
CA ILE A 151 -15.00 -6.43 -5.58
C ILE A 151 -14.15 -5.40 -4.83
N LEU A 152 -14.17 -4.14 -5.24
CA LEU A 152 -13.36 -3.10 -4.62
C LEU A 152 -13.78 -2.86 -3.17
N HIS A 153 -15.09 -2.79 -2.87
CA HIS A 153 -15.54 -2.63 -1.49
C HIS A 153 -15.20 -3.85 -0.62
N GLY A 154 -15.48 -5.07 -1.08
CA GLY A 154 -15.20 -6.28 -0.30
C GLY A 154 -13.69 -6.48 -0.05
N LEU A 155 -12.83 -6.12 -1.01
CA LEU A 155 -11.38 -6.15 -0.81
C LEU A 155 -10.89 -5.01 0.08
N SER A 156 -11.47 -3.82 -0.01
CA SER A 156 -11.17 -2.69 0.89
C SER A 156 -11.49 -3.01 2.33
N GLU A 157 -12.70 -3.51 2.62
CA GLU A 157 -13.11 -3.98 3.95
C GLU A 157 -12.16 -5.06 4.47
N PHE A 158 -11.78 -6.01 3.61
CA PHE A 158 -10.83 -7.05 3.96
C PHE A 158 -9.44 -6.51 4.37
N VAL A 159 -8.84 -5.58 3.61
CA VAL A 159 -7.52 -5.02 3.96
C VAL A 159 -7.57 -4.03 5.13
N GLU A 160 -8.75 -3.48 5.42
CA GLU A 160 -9.00 -2.68 6.62
C GLU A 160 -8.96 -3.53 7.89
N SER A 161 -9.32 -4.82 7.80
CA SER A 161 -9.25 -5.77 8.91
C SER A 161 -7.81 -6.04 9.38
N SER A 162 -7.65 -6.51 10.62
CA SER A 162 -6.32 -6.78 11.21
C SER A 162 -5.70 -8.11 10.77
N VAL A 163 -6.43 -8.92 10.00
CA VAL A 163 -6.03 -10.28 9.62
C VAL A 163 -5.52 -10.27 8.19
N GLY A 164 -4.22 -10.02 8.02
CA GLY A 164 -3.63 -10.22 6.70
C GLY A 164 -2.12 -10.18 6.68
N GLY A 165 -1.54 -11.38 6.61
CA GLY A 165 -0.17 -11.58 6.14
C GLY A 165 -0.10 -11.45 4.62
N ASN A 166 0.28 -12.54 3.94
CA ASN A 166 0.38 -12.59 2.48
C ASN A 166 -0.94 -12.28 1.76
N ALA A 167 -2.09 -12.55 2.39
CA ALA A 167 -3.40 -12.26 1.81
C ALA A 167 -3.61 -10.77 1.49
N HIS A 168 -3.03 -9.85 2.27
CA HIS A 168 -3.08 -8.42 1.94
C HIS A 168 -2.36 -8.11 0.62
N GLN A 169 -1.23 -8.77 0.32
CA GLN A 169 -0.52 -8.58 -0.94
C GLN A 169 -1.41 -8.96 -2.12
N LEU A 170 -2.08 -10.11 -2.04
CA LEU A 170 -2.96 -10.61 -3.09
C LEU A 170 -4.20 -9.72 -3.26
N ALA A 171 -4.74 -9.19 -2.16
CA ALA A 171 -5.85 -8.26 -2.17
C ALA A 171 -5.47 -6.93 -2.84
N PHE A 172 -4.34 -6.31 -2.47
CA PHE A 172 -3.87 -5.09 -3.14
C PHE A 172 -3.55 -5.31 -4.62
N ASN A 173 -2.98 -6.46 -4.99
CA ASN A 173 -2.78 -6.80 -6.40
C ASN A 173 -4.10 -6.85 -7.17
N SER A 174 -5.14 -7.45 -6.57
CA SER A 174 -6.48 -7.51 -7.16
C SER A 174 -7.13 -6.13 -7.25
N ILE A 175 -6.99 -5.29 -6.22
CA ILE A 175 -7.45 -3.89 -6.22
C ILE A 175 -6.77 -3.12 -7.36
N ASN A 176 -5.43 -3.21 -7.48
CA ASN A 176 -4.65 -2.54 -8.53
C ASN A 176 -5.11 -2.96 -9.94
N ALA A 177 -5.35 -4.26 -10.14
CA ALA A 177 -5.82 -4.81 -11.41
C ALA A 177 -7.23 -4.31 -11.78
N VAL A 178 -8.17 -4.31 -10.82
CA VAL A 178 -9.54 -3.83 -11.03
C VAL A 178 -9.55 -2.32 -11.27
N VAL A 179 -8.86 -1.54 -10.42
CA VAL A 179 -8.76 -0.09 -10.54
C VAL A 179 -8.22 0.31 -11.91
N THR A 180 -7.16 -0.32 -12.39
CA THR A 180 -6.56 0.00 -13.70
C THR A 180 -7.54 -0.24 -14.86
N LYS A 181 -8.46 -1.21 -14.72
CA LYS A 181 -9.49 -1.51 -15.72
C LYS A 181 -10.68 -0.57 -15.67
N VAL A 182 -11.05 -0.03 -14.50
CA VAL A 182 -12.27 0.78 -14.33
C VAL A 182 -12.05 2.26 -14.00
N MET A 183 -10.79 2.70 -13.84
CA MET A 183 -10.43 4.08 -13.42
C MET A 183 -11.08 5.17 -14.28
N PHE A 184 -11.21 4.94 -15.59
CA PHE A 184 -11.78 5.93 -16.50
C PHE A 184 -13.31 5.84 -16.61
N ASP A 185 -13.88 4.64 -16.45
CA ASP A 185 -15.32 4.41 -16.61
C ASP A 185 -16.10 4.70 -15.31
N GLN A 186 -15.51 4.41 -14.15
CA GLN A 186 -16.13 4.51 -12.83
C GLN A 186 -15.27 5.37 -11.88
N SER A 187 -14.94 6.60 -12.31
CA SER A 187 -14.01 7.47 -11.59
C SER A 187 -14.43 7.81 -10.16
N GLU A 188 -15.74 7.93 -9.89
CA GLU A 188 -16.25 8.22 -8.54
C GLU A 188 -16.03 7.05 -7.57
N LEU A 189 -16.29 5.83 -8.03
CA LEU A 189 -16.00 4.60 -7.26
C LEU A 189 -14.50 4.47 -6.99
N VAL A 190 -13.67 4.66 -8.01
CA VAL A 190 -12.22 4.58 -7.85
C VAL A 190 -11.71 5.67 -6.92
N ARG A 191 -12.28 6.89 -6.99
CA ARG A 191 -11.95 7.97 -6.06
C ARG A 191 -12.26 7.58 -4.62
N SER A 192 -13.46 7.10 -4.33
CA SER A 192 -13.86 6.76 -2.97
C SER A 192 -13.00 5.64 -2.38
N VAL A 193 -12.75 4.59 -3.17
CA VAL A 193 -11.92 3.44 -2.77
C VAL A 193 -10.47 3.84 -2.52
N LEU A 194 -9.82 4.51 -3.48
CA LEU A 194 -8.40 4.85 -3.36
C LEU A 194 -8.11 5.85 -2.23
N LEU A 195 -9.02 6.79 -1.97
CA LEU A 195 -8.92 7.70 -0.83
C LEU A 195 -9.14 6.94 0.50
N GLY A 196 -10.11 6.03 0.56
CA GLY A 196 -10.36 5.18 1.73
C GLY A 196 -9.19 4.26 2.08
N LEU A 197 -8.39 3.85 1.08
CA LEU A 197 -7.22 3.01 1.29
C LEU A 197 -5.99 3.75 1.85
N LEU A 198 -5.93 5.08 1.83
CA LEU A 198 -4.72 5.81 2.29
C LEU A 198 -4.36 5.54 3.76
N PRO A 199 -5.32 5.59 4.72
CA PRO A 199 -5.04 5.24 6.11
C PRO A 199 -4.58 3.77 6.27
N VAL A 200 -5.12 2.87 5.45
CA VAL A 200 -4.76 1.45 5.44
C VAL A 200 -3.32 1.27 4.96
N ILE A 201 -2.95 1.90 3.85
CA ILE A 201 -1.59 1.87 3.31
C ILE A 201 -0.61 2.44 4.33
N ARG A 202 -0.96 3.56 4.98
CA ARG A 202 -0.14 4.17 6.04
C ARG A 202 0.14 3.19 7.19
N ARG A 203 -0.88 2.45 7.64
CA ARG A 203 -0.75 1.42 8.68
C ARG A 203 0.11 0.24 8.23
N LEU A 204 -0.09 -0.23 6.99
CA LEU A 204 0.60 -1.41 6.45
C LEU A 204 2.04 -1.12 5.97
N TRP A 205 2.42 0.14 5.76
CA TRP A 205 3.74 0.52 5.23
C TRP A 205 4.92 0.00 6.08
N ALA A 206 4.72 -0.13 7.39
CA ALA A 206 5.74 -0.65 8.32
C ALA A 206 6.01 -2.16 8.17
N THR A 207 5.33 -2.84 7.23
CA THR A 207 5.55 -4.25 6.93
C THR A 207 7.00 -4.54 6.49
N LYS A 208 7.46 -5.76 6.78
CA LYS A 208 8.75 -6.28 6.27
C LYS A 208 8.62 -7.00 4.94
N LEU A 209 7.40 -7.26 4.48
CA LEU A 209 7.12 -7.98 3.24
C LEU A 209 7.31 -7.04 2.05
N GLN A 210 8.44 -7.18 1.33
CA GLN A 210 8.75 -6.31 0.19
C GLN A 210 7.70 -6.40 -0.91
N ILE A 211 7.19 -7.59 -1.18
CA ILE A 211 6.20 -7.79 -2.24
C ILE A 211 4.89 -7.06 -1.92
N LEU A 212 4.49 -7.01 -0.64
CA LEU A 212 3.36 -6.18 -0.21
C LEU A 212 3.69 -4.69 -0.42
N LYS A 213 4.90 -4.24 -0.08
CA LYS A 213 5.31 -2.84 -0.33
C LYS A 213 5.21 -2.47 -1.81
N GLU A 214 5.54 -3.36 -2.75
CA GLU A 214 5.37 -3.10 -4.18
C GLU A 214 3.90 -2.88 -4.57
N GLU A 215 2.99 -3.71 -4.05
CA GLU A 215 1.55 -3.56 -4.33
C GLU A 215 0.96 -2.29 -3.69
N LEU A 216 1.41 -1.93 -2.48
CA LEU A 216 1.06 -0.66 -1.84
C LEU A 216 1.58 0.53 -2.67
N LEU A 217 2.80 0.42 -3.19
CA LEU A 217 3.42 1.45 -4.02
C LEU A 217 2.66 1.65 -5.34
N ALA A 218 2.29 0.55 -6.01
CA ALA A 218 1.43 0.59 -7.19
C ALA A 218 0.08 1.24 -6.89
N THR A 219 -0.53 0.90 -5.74
CA THR A 219 -1.78 1.54 -5.29
C THR A 219 -1.59 3.04 -5.12
N LEU A 220 -0.50 3.48 -4.46
CA LEU A 220 -0.19 4.90 -4.27
C LEU A 220 0.04 5.64 -5.58
N MET A 221 0.71 5.02 -6.56
CA MET A 221 0.88 5.59 -7.89
C MET A 221 -0.47 5.84 -8.58
N LEU A 222 -1.41 4.90 -8.48
CA LEU A 222 -2.78 5.06 -8.98
C LEU A 222 -3.53 6.15 -8.18
N SER A 223 -3.38 6.15 -6.85
CA SER A 223 -3.98 7.16 -5.97
C SER A 223 -3.48 8.58 -6.27
N MET A 224 -2.25 8.77 -6.75
CA MET A 224 -1.76 10.10 -7.12
C MET A 224 -2.61 10.78 -8.19
N ILE A 225 -3.17 10.02 -9.14
CA ILE A 225 -4.06 10.56 -10.17
C ILE A 225 -5.31 11.16 -9.51
N VAL A 226 -5.91 10.40 -8.60
CA VAL A 226 -7.10 10.81 -7.84
C VAL A 226 -6.79 11.96 -6.90
N LEU A 227 -5.66 11.90 -6.18
CA LEU A 227 -5.26 12.90 -5.19
C LEU A 227 -5.04 14.27 -5.84
N VAL A 228 -4.39 14.33 -7.00
CA VAL A 228 -4.20 15.58 -7.75
C VAL A 228 -5.52 16.16 -8.23
N ASP A 229 -6.45 15.31 -8.70
CA ASP A 229 -7.79 15.73 -9.13
C ASP A 229 -8.62 16.26 -7.96
N THR A 230 -8.66 15.52 -6.84
CA THR A 230 -9.40 15.89 -5.63
C THR A 230 -8.84 17.18 -5.01
N ALA A 231 -7.52 17.31 -4.89
CA ALA A 231 -6.87 18.54 -4.42
C ALA A 231 -7.21 19.76 -5.29
N ARG A 232 -7.46 19.55 -6.59
CA ARG A 232 -7.85 20.62 -7.52
C ARG A 232 -9.33 20.95 -7.42
N LYS A 233 -10.22 19.97 -7.26
CA LYS A 233 -11.68 20.19 -7.25
C LYS A 233 -12.18 20.61 -5.87
N GLU A 234 -11.76 19.90 -4.84
CA GLU A 234 -12.30 19.98 -3.48
C GLU A 234 -11.16 19.97 -2.45
N PRO A 235 -10.35 21.06 -2.38
CA PRO A 235 -9.29 21.16 -1.38
C PRO A 235 -9.89 21.20 0.03
N SER A 236 -9.47 20.29 0.91
CA SER A 236 -9.92 20.23 2.31
C SER A 236 -8.75 20.04 3.28
N GLU A 237 -8.90 20.53 4.51
CA GLU A 237 -7.88 20.36 5.55
C GLU A 237 -7.73 18.89 5.96
N SER A 238 -8.81 18.09 5.89
CA SER A 238 -8.73 16.65 6.15
C SER A 238 -7.87 15.95 5.11
N LEU A 239 -8.07 16.25 3.82
CA LEU A 239 -7.26 15.70 2.74
C LEU A 239 -5.77 16.10 2.89
N ALA A 240 -5.50 17.36 3.24
CA ALA A 240 -4.12 17.80 3.51
C ALA A 240 -3.49 17.02 4.67
N HIS A 241 -4.24 16.78 5.74
CA HIS A 241 -3.77 16.02 6.90
C HIS A 241 -3.48 14.55 6.56
N ASP A 242 -4.34 13.91 5.77
CA ASP A 242 -4.13 12.52 5.35
C ASP A 242 -2.90 12.38 4.46
N ILE A 243 -2.70 13.31 3.51
CA ILE A 243 -1.54 13.38 2.61
C ILE A 243 -0.25 13.61 3.41
N GLU A 244 -0.23 14.57 4.33
CA GLU A 244 0.91 14.88 5.19
C GLU A 244 1.26 13.69 6.10
N GLY A 245 0.24 13.07 6.69
CA GLY A 245 0.40 11.86 7.50
C GLY A 245 1.02 10.70 6.71
N LEU A 246 0.61 10.52 5.45
CA LEU A 246 1.19 9.54 4.56
C LEU A 246 2.64 9.90 4.18
N ALA A 247 2.89 11.12 3.72
CA ALA A 247 4.22 11.60 3.36
C ALA A 247 5.22 11.44 4.51
N SER A 248 4.83 11.84 5.72
CA SER A 248 5.62 11.70 6.94
C SER A 248 5.92 10.23 7.27
N THR A 249 4.94 9.33 7.07
CA THR A 249 5.13 7.88 7.29
C THR A 249 6.11 7.28 6.29
N LEU A 250 5.98 7.61 5.00
CA LEU A 250 6.90 7.16 3.95
C LEU A 250 8.32 7.69 4.19
N HIS A 251 8.45 8.99 4.49
CA HIS A 251 9.73 9.65 4.69
C HIS A 251 10.45 9.14 5.95
N SER A 252 9.74 9.00 7.07
CA SER A 252 10.34 8.49 8.32
C SER A 252 10.82 7.04 8.20
N GLU A 253 10.10 6.18 7.48
CA GLU A 253 10.53 4.81 7.20
C GLU A 253 11.76 4.79 6.29
N TYR A 254 11.78 5.63 5.25
CA TYR A 254 12.90 5.74 4.32
C TYR A 254 14.18 6.22 5.00
N VAL A 255 14.10 7.27 5.83
CA VAL A 255 15.26 7.83 6.56
C VAL A 255 15.82 6.85 7.59
N ARG A 256 14.99 5.95 8.13
CA ARG A 256 15.42 4.93 9.10
C ARG A 256 16.21 3.79 8.45
N ARG A 257 16.14 3.62 7.13
CA ARG A 257 16.89 2.59 6.41
C ARG A 257 18.40 2.83 6.54
N SER A 258 19.17 1.75 6.48
CA SER A 258 20.63 1.88 6.44
C SER A 258 21.07 2.54 5.13
N GLU A 259 22.27 3.14 5.12
CA GLU A 259 22.84 3.73 3.91
C GLU A 259 22.91 2.74 2.75
N LYS A 260 23.03 1.43 3.03
CA LYS A 260 23.04 0.37 2.01
C LYS A 260 21.67 -0.03 1.48
N GLU A 261 20.58 0.47 2.04
CA GLU A 261 19.19 0.12 1.67
C GLU A 261 18.46 1.27 0.97
N ILE A 262 18.93 2.51 1.17
CA ILE A 262 18.46 3.68 0.42
C ILE A 262 18.97 3.65 -1.03
N LEU A 263 18.44 4.54 -1.87
CA LEU A 263 18.83 4.64 -3.27
C LEU A 263 20.32 4.96 -3.39
N GLN A 264 21.07 4.09 -4.06
CA GLN A 264 22.48 4.33 -4.32
C GLN A 264 22.69 5.09 -5.63
N ILE A 265 23.88 5.69 -5.79
CA ILE A 265 24.21 6.46 -6.99
C ILE A 265 24.30 5.58 -8.23
N ASP A 266 24.83 4.36 -8.09
CA ASP A 266 24.94 3.33 -9.14
C ASP A 266 23.59 2.74 -9.54
N GLU A 267 22.58 2.90 -8.69
CA GLU A 267 21.19 2.56 -8.99
C GLU A 267 20.48 3.66 -9.80
N THR A 268 21.15 4.77 -10.12
CA THR A 268 20.60 5.84 -10.97
C THR A 268 21.28 5.91 -12.33
N THR A 269 20.50 6.28 -13.33
CA THR A 269 20.99 6.46 -14.71
C THR A 269 20.68 7.86 -15.19
N LEU A 270 21.62 8.46 -15.91
CA LEU A 270 21.44 9.73 -16.59
C LEU A 270 20.96 9.46 -18.02
N TYR A 271 19.69 9.74 -18.27
CA TYR A 271 19.07 9.64 -19.57
C TYR A 271 19.27 10.97 -20.33
N GLN A 272 19.66 10.86 -21.59
CA GLN A 272 19.61 11.97 -22.52
C GLN A 272 18.23 11.97 -23.18
N ASN A 273 17.40 12.95 -22.84
CA ASN A 273 16.06 13.06 -23.42
C ASN A 273 16.13 13.85 -24.73
N GLU A 274 15.94 13.19 -25.87
CA GLU A 274 15.95 13.81 -27.20
C GLU A 274 14.84 14.88 -27.36
N ALA A 275 13.72 14.75 -26.63
CA ALA A 275 12.63 15.73 -26.63
C ALA A 275 12.91 16.94 -25.71
N CYS A 276 13.82 16.81 -24.75
CA CYS A 276 14.19 17.85 -23.79
C CYS A 276 15.67 18.18 -23.97
N GLN A 277 16.01 18.77 -25.13
CA GLN A 277 17.37 18.88 -25.68
C GLN A 277 18.44 19.54 -24.77
N ASN A 278 18.09 20.08 -23.60
CA ASN A 278 19.02 20.82 -22.74
C ASN A 278 19.15 20.30 -21.29
N ARG A 279 18.56 19.15 -20.92
CA ARG A 279 18.63 18.66 -19.53
C ARG A 279 18.83 17.15 -19.43
N PRO A 280 19.91 16.68 -18.77
CA PRO A 280 19.99 15.27 -18.41
C PRO A 280 18.85 14.94 -17.45
N VAL A 281 18.08 13.91 -17.79
CA VAL A 281 17.03 13.37 -16.93
C VAL A 281 17.68 12.27 -16.11
N TYR A 282 17.90 12.51 -14.83
CA TYR A 282 18.27 11.44 -13.91
C TYR A 282 17.02 10.60 -13.62
N GLY A 283 17.17 9.29 -13.55
CA GLY A 283 16.08 8.32 -13.35
C GLY A 283 16.57 7.03 -12.69
N PRO A 284 15.66 6.12 -12.34
CA PRO A 284 16.04 4.81 -11.82
C PRO A 284 16.72 3.98 -12.91
N CYS A 285 17.56 3.05 -12.50
CA CYS A 285 18.06 1.98 -13.36
C CYS A 285 16.94 0.95 -13.59
N LEU A 286 16.31 1.03 -14.77
CA LEU A 286 15.21 0.14 -15.15
C LEU A 286 15.68 -1.32 -15.20
N GLY A 287 14.81 -2.24 -14.78
CA GLY A 287 15.11 -3.66 -14.66
C GLY A 287 15.73 -4.05 -13.31
N THR A 288 16.07 -3.08 -12.46
CA THR A 288 16.49 -3.32 -11.08
C THR A 288 15.34 -2.97 -10.14
N ALA A 289 14.61 -3.98 -9.66
CA ALA A 289 13.43 -3.79 -8.80
C ALA A 289 13.70 -2.88 -7.58
N ARG A 290 14.89 -2.98 -6.98
CA ARG A 290 15.31 -2.14 -5.85
C ARG A 290 15.46 -0.67 -6.22
N SER A 291 16.04 -0.37 -7.39
CA SER A 291 16.19 1.00 -7.90
C SER A 291 14.81 1.61 -8.16
N GLU A 292 13.96 0.89 -8.89
CA GLU A 292 12.60 1.32 -9.22
C GLU A 292 11.77 1.57 -7.96
N HIS A 293 11.83 0.67 -6.98
CA HIS A 293 11.18 0.82 -5.69
C HIS A 293 11.63 2.10 -4.96
N ASN A 294 12.93 2.22 -4.70
CA ASN A 294 13.48 3.34 -3.93
C ASN A 294 13.24 4.69 -4.62
N TRP A 295 13.36 4.72 -5.95
CA TRP A 295 13.05 5.90 -6.75
C TRP A 295 11.58 6.31 -6.65
N THR A 296 10.67 5.33 -6.78
CA THR A 296 9.23 5.59 -6.74
C THR A 296 8.79 6.05 -5.35
N VAL A 297 9.39 5.54 -4.28
CA VAL A 297 9.17 6.04 -2.91
C VAL A 297 9.59 7.51 -2.78
N LEU A 298 10.79 7.87 -3.26
CA LEU A 298 11.25 9.27 -3.23
C LEU A 298 10.36 10.20 -4.05
N TRP A 299 9.95 9.75 -5.25
CA TRP A 299 9.01 10.48 -6.10
C TRP A 299 7.66 10.70 -5.38
N LEU A 300 7.08 9.66 -4.79
CA LEU A 300 5.82 9.76 -4.05
C LEU A 300 5.94 10.72 -2.85
N ILE A 301 7.02 10.63 -2.06
CA ILE A 301 7.25 11.56 -0.94
C ILE A 301 7.24 12.99 -1.47
N ALA A 302 8.04 13.29 -2.51
CA ALA A 302 8.13 14.63 -3.06
C ALA A 302 6.78 15.14 -3.62
N GLU A 303 6.04 14.31 -4.34
CA GLU A 303 4.75 14.70 -4.91
C GLU A 303 3.66 14.89 -3.84
N LEU A 304 3.63 14.05 -2.80
CA LEU A 304 2.72 14.22 -1.66
C LEU A 304 3.03 15.52 -0.88
N LEU A 305 4.31 15.83 -0.68
CA LEU A 305 4.74 17.09 -0.06
C LEU A 305 4.26 18.32 -0.85
N LYS A 306 4.49 18.32 -2.18
CA LYS A 306 4.00 19.39 -3.07
C LYS A 306 2.48 19.51 -3.01
N LEU A 307 1.78 18.38 -3.03
CA LEU A 307 0.32 18.35 -3.03
C LEU A 307 -0.24 18.92 -1.71
N SER A 308 0.34 18.54 -0.57
CA SER A 308 -0.05 19.07 0.74
C SER A 308 0.12 20.59 0.81
N ASP A 309 1.28 21.12 0.40
CA ASP A 309 1.51 22.58 0.41
C ASP A 309 0.61 23.31 -0.61
N GLY A 310 0.38 22.70 -1.77
CA GLY A 310 -0.56 23.18 -2.79
C GLY A 310 -2.01 23.26 -2.29
N ILE A 311 -2.47 22.28 -1.51
CA ILE A 311 -3.81 22.32 -0.89
C ILE A 311 -3.87 23.45 0.15
N ARG A 312 -2.87 23.53 1.04
CA ARG A 312 -2.83 24.55 2.11
C ARG A 312 -2.79 25.98 1.57
N THR A 313 -2.03 26.22 0.50
CA THR A 313 -1.98 27.53 -0.15
C THR A 313 -3.33 27.89 -0.79
N ARG A 314 -4.00 26.93 -1.43
CA ARG A 314 -5.32 27.12 -2.03
C ARG A 314 -6.40 27.40 -0.98
N ILE A 315 -6.45 26.65 0.12
CA ILE A 315 -7.40 26.88 1.22
C ILE A 315 -7.25 28.30 1.79
N LYS A 316 -6.01 28.74 2.02
CA LYS A 316 -5.71 30.10 2.51
C LYS A 316 -6.16 31.19 1.53
N SER A 317 -6.03 30.96 0.22
CA SER A 317 -6.48 31.91 -0.81
C SER A 317 -8.01 32.00 -0.92
N GLY A 318 -8.72 30.90 -0.64
CA GLY A 318 -10.19 30.86 -0.65
C GLY A 318 -10.82 31.58 0.55
N SER A 319 -10.15 31.61 1.70
CA SER A 319 -10.63 32.30 2.91
C SER A 319 -10.33 33.81 2.93
N THR A 320 -9.56 34.34 1.98
CA THR A 320 -9.15 35.76 1.93
C THR A 320 -10.24 36.71 1.40
N ARG A 321 -11.52 36.47 1.72
CA ARG A 321 -12.59 37.48 1.53
C ARG A 321 -12.90 38.29 2.79
N GLU A 322 -12.48 37.88 3.99
CA GLU A 322 -12.61 38.69 5.19
C GLU A 322 -11.41 38.52 6.14
N GLY A 323 -10.62 39.59 6.31
CA GLY A 323 -9.90 39.84 7.56
C GLY A 323 -8.50 39.22 7.77
N SER A 324 -7.48 40.07 7.58
CA SER A 324 -6.17 40.03 8.23
C SER A 324 -5.15 38.97 7.81
N SER A 325 -4.30 39.39 6.86
CA SER A 325 -3.04 38.75 6.50
C SER A 325 -2.02 38.82 7.65
N LYS A 326 -2.01 37.82 8.53
CA LYS A 326 -0.78 37.45 9.26
C LYS A 326 -0.40 36.04 8.82
N ARG A 327 0.66 35.98 8.02
CA ARG A 327 1.26 34.80 7.39
C ARG A 327 1.71 33.82 8.49
N GLN A 328 0.79 33.03 9.04
CA GLN A 328 1.14 31.93 9.93
C GLN A 328 1.76 30.84 9.04
N ARG A 329 3.08 30.96 8.85
CA ARG A 329 3.93 29.93 8.26
C ARG A 329 3.94 28.77 9.25
N PHE A 330 2.99 27.86 9.13
CA PHE A 330 3.32 26.47 9.43
C PHE A 330 4.57 26.15 8.62
N SER A 331 5.64 25.72 9.28
CA SER A 331 6.88 25.31 8.62
C SER A 331 6.51 24.28 7.56
N SER A 332 6.73 24.63 6.29
CA SER A 332 6.47 23.68 5.20
C SER A 332 7.44 22.53 5.36
N GLU A 333 6.97 21.29 5.34
CA GLU A 333 7.82 20.09 5.42
C GLU A 333 8.87 20.09 4.29
N ILE A 334 8.59 20.74 3.15
CA ILE A 334 9.54 20.96 2.06
C ILE A 334 10.73 21.83 2.53
N GLN A 335 10.47 22.88 3.33
CA GLN A 335 11.54 23.70 3.91
C GLN A 335 12.38 22.91 4.92
N ASP A 336 11.78 21.95 5.61
CA ASP A 336 12.50 21.04 6.50
C ASP A 336 13.46 20.15 5.71
N VAL A 337 13.04 19.63 4.55
CA VAL A 337 13.92 18.89 3.62
C VAL A 337 15.09 19.76 3.15
N PHE A 338 14.85 21.00 2.75
CA PHE A 338 15.94 21.90 2.34
C PHE A 338 16.91 22.20 3.48
N ARG A 339 16.39 22.46 4.69
CA ARG A 339 17.25 22.65 5.87
C ARG A 339 18.08 21.40 6.16
N ASP A 340 17.48 20.22 6.15
CA ASP A 340 18.15 18.96 6.45
C ASP A 340 19.23 18.61 5.42
N SER A 341 19.06 19.00 4.15
CA SER A 341 20.09 18.79 3.12
C SER A 341 21.42 19.50 3.43
N VAL A 342 21.35 20.59 4.21
CA VAL A 342 22.50 21.39 4.61
C VAL A 342 22.98 21.01 6.01
N SER A 343 22.08 20.91 6.98
CA SER A 343 22.45 20.80 8.40
C SER A 343 22.40 19.39 8.98
N ALA A 344 21.68 18.45 8.35
CA ALA A 344 21.58 17.10 8.89
C ALA A 344 22.87 16.31 8.66
N THR A 345 22.98 15.16 9.32
CA THR A 345 24.13 14.25 9.21
C THR A 345 23.65 12.83 8.87
N GLY A 346 24.58 12.01 8.34
CA GLY A 346 24.32 10.62 7.98
C GLY A 346 23.22 10.45 6.94
N THR A 347 22.43 9.37 7.06
CA THR A 347 21.36 8.99 6.13
C THR A 347 20.33 10.10 5.94
N ARG A 348 19.97 10.83 7.00
CA ARG A 348 18.97 11.91 6.92
C ARG A 348 19.39 13.00 5.92
N ARG A 349 20.67 13.37 5.92
CA ARG A 349 21.21 14.33 4.94
C ARG A 349 21.15 13.79 3.52
N ILE A 350 21.49 12.50 3.34
CA ILE A 350 21.46 11.84 2.03
C ILE A 350 20.02 11.79 1.49
N CYS A 351 19.05 11.37 2.30
CA CYS A 351 17.64 11.35 1.91
C CYS A 351 17.12 12.75 1.54
N ALA A 352 17.50 13.77 2.31
CA ALA A 352 17.13 15.14 1.99
C ALA A 352 17.73 15.60 0.65
N LEU A 353 19.01 15.29 0.39
CA LEU A 353 19.66 15.57 -0.89
C LEU A 353 19.01 14.84 -2.07
N GLN A 354 18.56 13.60 -1.88
CA GLN A 354 17.85 12.80 -2.88
C GLN A 354 16.48 13.37 -3.26
N LEU A 355 15.83 14.12 -2.37
CA LEU A 355 14.53 14.74 -2.62
C LEU A 355 14.64 16.09 -3.36
N ILE A 356 15.77 16.82 -3.23
CA ILE A 356 15.96 18.15 -3.87
C ILE A 356 15.64 18.15 -5.36
N PRO A 357 16.13 17.19 -6.17
CA PRO A 357 15.88 17.20 -7.60
C PRO A 357 14.38 17.15 -7.97
N PHE A 358 13.55 16.56 -7.10
CA PHE A 358 12.10 16.52 -7.28
C PHE A 358 11.42 17.80 -6.77
N LEU A 359 11.96 18.45 -5.74
CA LEU A 359 11.37 19.62 -5.05
C LEU A 359 11.88 20.97 -5.57
N GLU A 360 12.79 21.00 -6.54
CA GLU A 360 13.44 22.22 -7.03
C GLU A 360 12.45 23.31 -7.53
N SER A 361 11.27 22.91 -8.02
CA SER A 361 10.21 23.83 -8.45
C SER A 361 9.64 24.66 -7.31
N GLU A 362 9.71 24.16 -6.08
CA GLU A 362 9.11 24.77 -4.89
C GLU A 362 10.05 25.72 -4.17
N ILE A 363 11.30 25.87 -4.63
CA ILE A 363 12.26 26.80 -4.05
C ILE A 363 11.92 28.23 -4.52
N ASP A 364 11.63 29.11 -3.56
CA ASP A 364 11.46 30.54 -3.81
C ASP A 364 12.66 31.11 -4.60
N ILE A 365 12.39 31.88 -5.65
CA ILE A 365 13.42 32.43 -6.54
C ILE A 365 14.48 33.22 -5.75
N GLU A 366 14.06 33.94 -4.71
CA GLU A 366 14.94 34.76 -3.87
C GLU A 366 15.89 33.94 -2.98
N THR A 367 15.46 32.76 -2.51
CA THR A 367 16.25 31.90 -1.61
C THR A 367 17.02 30.82 -2.38
N LYS A 368 16.72 30.65 -3.67
CA LYS A 368 17.33 29.64 -4.53
C LYS A 368 18.85 29.78 -4.65
N GLU A 369 19.33 30.96 -5.03
CA GLU A 369 20.77 31.21 -5.18
C GLU A 369 21.57 31.01 -3.87
N PRO A 370 21.19 31.60 -2.72
CA PRO A 370 21.94 31.39 -1.48
C PRO A 370 21.91 29.93 -1.01
N PHE A 371 20.79 29.23 -1.22
CA PHE A 371 20.67 27.81 -0.91
C PHE A 371 21.67 26.96 -1.72
N PHE A 372 21.73 27.15 -3.04
CA PHE A 372 22.66 26.40 -3.88
C PHE A 372 24.13 26.76 -3.60
N LYS A 373 24.44 28.02 -3.29
CA LYS A 373 25.79 28.40 -2.85
C LYS A 373 26.21 27.65 -1.58
N GLN A 374 25.27 27.44 -0.66
CA GLN A 374 25.54 26.67 0.55
C GLN A 374 25.72 25.18 0.25
N LEU A 375 24.93 24.61 -0.66
CA LEU A 375 25.07 23.22 -1.09
C LEU A 375 26.39 22.93 -1.83
N VAL A 376 26.92 23.89 -2.60
CA VAL A 376 28.21 23.73 -3.30
C VAL A 376 29.35 23.36 -2.34
N LEU A 377 29.30 23.81 -1.08
CA LEU A 377 30.28 23.45 -0.06
C LEU A 377 30.31 21.93 0.22
N ASN A 378 29.21 21.23 -0.05
CA ASN A 378 29.05 19.80 0.20
C ASN A 378 29.59 18.93 -0.96
N VAL A 379 29.97 19.52 -2.09
CA VAL A 379 30.58 18.78 -3.21
C VAL A 379 31.93 18.20 -2.79
N SER A 380 32.65 18.86 -1.89
CA SER A 380 33.94 18.40 -1.35
C SER A 380 33.80 17.64 -0.02
N ASP A 381 32.60 17.15 0.32
CA ASP A 381 32.37 16.41 1.56
C ASP A 381 33.16 15.08 1.57
N SER A 382 33.66 14.70 2.75
CA SER A 382 34.37 13.43 2.97
C SER A 382 33.52 12.19 2.69
N ASN A 383 32.19 12.30 2.83
CA ASN A 383 31.27 11.23 2.47
C ASN A 383 30.98 11.29 0.97
N GLY A 384 31.45 10.27 0.24
CA GLY A 384 31.28 10.16 -1.21
C GLY A 384 29.81 10.13 -1.67
N ALA A 385 28.90 9.57 -0.86
CA ALA A 385 27.47 9.59 -1.18
C ALA A 385 26.88 11.01 -1.06
N VAL A 386 27.23 11.74 -0.01
CA VAL A 386 26.82 13.16 0.16
C VAL A 386 27.34 14.02 -0.98
N SER A 387 28.63 13.86 -1.32
CA SER A 387 29.25 14.56 -2.45
C SER A 387 28.54 14.25 -3.79
N SER A 388 28.28 12.96 -4.08
CA SER A 388 27.59 12.51 -5.30
C SER A 388 26.16 13.03 -5.42
N TRP A 389 25.36 12.89 -4.35
CA TRP A 389 23.98 13.39 -4.35
C TRP A 389 23.89 14.91 -4.38
N THR A 390 24.86 15.62 -3.77
CA THR A 390 24.98 17.07 -3.91
C THR A 390 25.23 17.47 -5.36
N MET A 391 26.14 16.77 -6.06
CA MET A 391 26.40 17.03 -7.48
C MET A 391 25.13 16.82 -8.32
N ILE A 392 24.37 15.74 -8.09
CA ILE A 392 23.08 15.51 -8.77
C ILE A 392 22.10 16.64 -8.48
N ALA A 393 21.93 17.03 -7.21
CA ALA A 393 21.05 18.14 -6.84
C ALA A 393 21.41 19.45 -7.54
N LEU A 394 22.71 19.69 -7.79
CA LEU A 394 23.21 20.86 -8.52
C LEU A 394 23.06 20.77 -10.04
N THR A 395 22.97 19.57 -10.65
CA THR A 395 22.81 19.44 -12.11
C THR A 395 21.59 20.18 -12.67
N ARG A 396 20.53 20.31 -11.86
CA ARG A 396 19.32 21.03 -12.24
C ARG A 396 19.44 22.55 -12.09
N TYR A 397 20.39 23.03 -11.28
CA TYR A 397 20.69 24.44 -11.08
C TYR A 397 21.56 25.05 -12.19
N VAL A 398 22.57 24.32 -12.68
CA VAL A 398 23.66 24.87 -13.52
C VAL A 398 23.23 25.28 -14.95
N ASN A 399 22.06 24.87 -15.44
CA ASN A 399 21.60 25.15 -16.81
C ASN A 399 20.52 26.26 -16.92
N LYS A 400 20.67 27.36 -16.16
CA LYS A 400 19.88 28.60 -16.38
C LYS A 400 20.76 29.83 -16.51
#